data_AF-A0A8E2JU99-F1
#
_entry.id   AF-A0A8E2JU99-F1
#
_cell.length_a   1.000
_cell.length_b   1.000
_cell.length_c   1.000
_cell.angle_alpha   90.00
_cell.angle_beta   90.00
_cell.angle_gamma   90.00
#
_symmetry.space_group_name_H-M   'P 1'
#
loop_
_entity.id
_entity.type
_entity.pdbx_description
1 polymer ?
#
loop_
_entity_poly.entity_id
_entity_poly.type
_entity_poly.pdbx_seq_one_letter_code
_entity_poly.pdbx_strand_id
1 'polypeptide(L)'
;MDVATGFPFVSTCVKTAFDGGADGKARLCVPKDTPIIYSIYGMHRRRDIYGADAEEFKPERWELIKPGWGDLAFPAGPRNCVGREIASTEAFYTLVRILQTFNTIESRDERPWAENIKLAVRGLHGTKAMLQAVRKSLT
;
A
#
# COMPACT_ATOMS: atom_id res chain seq x y z
N MET A 1 9.43 25.50 -30.90
CA MET A 1 9.61 24.17 -31.54
C MET A 1 8.74 23.20 -30.76
N ASP A 2 7.65 22.77 -31.37
CA ASP A 2 6.64 21.92 -30.76
C ASP A 2 7.21 20.50 -30.60
N VAL A 3 7.47 20.07 -29.37
CA VAL A 3 8.08 18.74 -29.07
C VAL A 3 7.13 17.59 -29.48
N ALA A 4 5.87 17.90 -29.83
CA ALA A 4 4.85 16.94 -30.22
C ALA A 4 4.99 16.40 -31.66
N THR A 5 5.76 17.04 -32.56
CA THR A 5 5.74 16.68 -34.00
C THR A 5 6.87 15.76 -34.46
N GLY A 6 7.77 15.32 -33.56
CA GLY A 6 8.99 14.59 -33.94
C GLY A 6 9.03 13.07 -33.68
N PHE A 7 8.02 12.49 -33.03
CA PHE A 7 8.10 11.08 -32.60
C PHE A 7 6.95 10.24 -33.16
N PRO A 8 7.15 9.55 -34.30
CA PRO A 8 6.10 8.76 -34.97
C PRO A 8 5.67 7.49 -34.20
N PHE A 9 6.16 7.27 -32.98
CA PHE A 9 5.91 6.07 -32.15
C PHE A 9 5.29 6.35 -30.77
N VAL A 10 4.91 7.61 -30.48
CA VAL A 10 4.26 7.94 -29.20
C VAL A 10 2.80 7.53 -29.25
N SER A 11 2.42 6.55 -28.42
CA SER A 11 1.03 6.08 -28.36
C SER A 11 0.16 6.88 -27.40
N THR A 12 0.73 7.54 -26.38
CA THR A 12 -0.04 8.34 -25.41
C THR A 12 0.86 9.36 -24.71
N CYS A 13 0.40 10.61 -24.62
CA CYS A 13 0.99 11.62 -23.75
C CYS A 13 0.05 11.90 -22.56
N VAL A 14 0.53 11.65 -21.35
CA VAL A 14 -0.23 11.82 -20.11
C VAL A 14 0.15 13.11 -19.39
N LYS A 15 -0.82 13.72 -18.73
CA LYS A 15 -0.58 14.79 -17.76
C LYS A 15 -0.24 14.12 -16.43
N THR A 16 1.02 14.17 -16.04
CA THR A 16 1.51 13.66 -14.76
C THR A 16 1.47 14.76 -13.68
N ALA A 17 1.54 14.37 -12.41
CA ALA A 17 1.64 15.31 -11.28
C ALA A 17 3.00 16.02 -11.20
N PHE A 18 4.00 15.44 -11.87
CA PHE A 18 5.28 16.08 -12.17
C PHE A 18 5.27 16.28 -13.67
N ASP A 19 4.94 17.47 -14.12
CA ASP A 19 4.95 17.80 -15.51
C ASP A 19 6.40 17.64 -16.04
N GLY A 20 6.55 17.11 -17.26
CA GLY A 20 7.85 16.73 -17.83
C GLY A 20 8.65 17.93 -18.34
N GLY A 21 9.90 17.68 -18.76
CA GLY A 21 10.78 18.73 -19.30
C GLY A 21 11.51 19.54 -18.23
N ALA A 22 12.47 20.37 -18.63
CA ALA A 22 13.30 21.16 -17.71
C ALA A 22 12.50 22.26 -16.96
N ASP A 23 11.35 22.65 -17.50
CA ASP A 23 10.41 23.64 -16.96
C ASP A 23 9.25 22.99 -16.19
N GLY A 24 9.21 21.66 -16.17
CA GLY A 24 8.17 20.88 -15.53
C GLY A 24 6.78 21.25 -16.01
N LYS A 25 6.58 21.50 -17.31
CA LYS A 25 5.26 21.81 -17.93
C LYS A 25 4.93 20.91 -19.13
N ALA A 26 5.90 20.15 -19.63
CA ALA A 26 5.71 19.29 -20.79
C ALA A 26 4.87 18.06 -20.44
N ARG A 27 4.16 17.51 -21.42
CA ARG A 27 3.46 16.22 -21.22
C ARG A 27 4.48 15.09 -21.25
N LEU A 28 4.30 14.10 -20.38
CA LEU A 28 5.10 12.88 -20.44
C LEU A 28 4.53 11.99 -21.54
N CYS A 29 5.25 11.88 -22.65
CA CYS A 29 4.91 11.04 -23.78
C CYS A 29 5.58 9.67 -23.63
N VAL A 30 4.75 8.62 -23.60
CA VAL A 30 5.21 7.24 -23.40
C VAL A 30 5.02 6.47 -24.72
N PRO A 31 6.09 5.89 -25.28
CA PRO A 31 5.99 5.04 -26.47
C PRO A 31 5.09 3.82 -26.25
N LYS A 32 4.54 3.30 -27.34
CA LYS A 32 3.79 2.05 -27.29
C LYS A 32 4.63 0.92 -26.69
N ASP A 33 3.97 0.01 -25.97
CA ASP A 33 4.58 -1.20 -25.41
C ASP A 33 5.66 -0.93 -24.33
N THR A 34 5.72 0.31 -23.81
CA THR A 34 6.59 0.66 -22.68
C THR A 34 6.02 0.07 -21.37
N PRO A 35 6.80 -0.74 -20.63
CA PRO A 35 6.36 -1.24 -19.33
C PRO A 35 6.34 -0.10 -18.31
N ILE A 36 5.21 0.06 -17.61
CA ILE A 36 5.05 1.02 -16.51
C ILE A 36 4.93 0.24 -15.21
N ILE A 37 5.82 0.54 -14.26
CA ILE A 37 5.82 -0.05 -12.93
C ILE A 37 5.64 1.08 -11.92
N TYR A 38 4.76 0.89 -10.94
CA TYR A 38 4.56 1.81 -9.83
C TYR A 38 4.85 1.13 -8.50
N SER A 39 5.38 1.89 -7.54
CA SER A 39 5.69 1.38 -6.21
C SER A 39 4.48 1.55 -5.29
N ILE A 40 3.76 0.46 -5.02
CA ILE A 40 2.69 0.44 -4.00
C ILE A 40 3.27 0.78 -2.62
N TYR A 41 4.43 0.20 -2.31
CA TYR A 41 5.14 0.43 -1.06
C TYR A 41 5.42 1.92 -0.81
N GLY A 42 5.94 2.62 -1.83
CA GLY A 42 6.22 4.05 -1.76
C GLY A 42 4.94 4.89 -1.74
N MET A 43 3.91 4.49 -2.51
CA MET A 43 2.63 5.21 -2.55
C MET A 43 1.98 5.27 -1.17
N HIS A 44 1.97 4.16 -0.44
CA HIS A 44 1.40 4.06 0.91
C HIS A 44 2.20 4.79 2.01
N ARG A 45 3.37 5.34 1.70
CA ARG A 45 4.23 6.11 2.64
C ARG A 45 4.42 7.57 2.24
N ARG A 46 3.70 8.02 1.22
CA ARG A 46 3.76 9.39 0.73
C ARG A 46 3.19 10.37 1.75
N ARG A 47 4.04 11.26 2.27
CA ARG A 47 3.65 12.26 3.27
C ARG A 47 2.66 13.30 2.77
N ASP A 48 2.62 13.54 1.45
CA ASP A 48 1.65 14.44 0.84
C ASP A 48 0.23 13.84 0.78
N ILE A 49 0.11 12.51 0.89
CA ILE A 49 -1.19 11.79 0.93
C ILE A 49 -1.55 11.45 2.38
N TYR A 50 -0.60 10.91 3.13
CA TYR A 50 -0.83 10.34 4.45
C TYR A 50 -0.47 11.27 5.59
N GLY A 51 0.22 12.39 5.36
CA GLY A 51 0.68 13.32 6.41
C GLY A 51 2.11 13.06 6.86
N ALA A 52 2.63 13.91 7.75
CA ALA A 52 4.02 13.83 8.22
C ALA A 52 4.33 12.51 8.96
N ASP A 53 3.31 11.91 9.57
CA ASP A 53 3.30 10.65 10.32
C ASP A 53 2.98 9.43 9.43
N ALA A 54 3.25 9.49 8.13
CA ALA A 54 2.95 8.41 7.17
C ALA A 54 3.60 7.05 7.48
N GLU A 55 4.66 7.04 8.29
CA GLU A 55 5.35 5.81 8.73
C GLU A 55 4.78 5.24 10.04
N GLU A 56 3.84 5.93 10.69
CA GLU A 56 3.22 5.50 11.94
C GLU A 56 1.97 4.65 11.69
N PHE A 57 1.85 3.56 12.46
CA PHE A 57 0.63 2.74 12.47
C PHE A 57 -0.49 3.46 13.23
N LYS A 58 -1.40 4.09 12.48
CA LYS A 58 -2.49 4.91 13.02
C LYS A 58 -3.83 4.57 12.33
N PRO A 59 -4.57 3.56 12.82
CA PRO A 59 -5.84 3.14 12.22
C PRO A 59 -6.89 4.25 12.12
N GLU A 60 -6.91 5.17 13.09
CA GLU A 60 -7.87 6.27 13.19
C GLU A 60 -7.71 7.26 12.02
N ARG A 61 -6.58 7.23 11.30
CA ARG A 61 -6.33 8.07 10.11
C ARG A 61 -7.43 7.88 9.06
N TRP A 62 -7.94 6.67 8.92
CA TRP A 62 -8.95 6.31 7.92
C TRP A 62 -10.33 6.92 8.17
N GLU A 63 -10.58 7.47 9.36
CA GLU A 63 -11.79 8.23 9.65
C GLU A 63 -11.76 9.62 9.00
N LEU A 64 -10.55 10.15 8.74
CA LEU A 64 -10.34 11.52 8.26
C LEU A 64 -10.00 11.60 6.78
N ILE A 65 -9.30 10.61 6.23
CA ILE A 65 -8.80 10.64 4.84
C ILE A 65 -9.52 9.64 3.94
N LYS A 66 -9.70 10.04 2.67
CA LYS A 66 -10.13 9.18 1.57
C LYS A 66 -9.16 9.37 0.39
N PRO A 67 -8.03 8.64 0.37
CA PRO A 67 -6.91 8.95 -0.52
C PRO A 67 -7.14 8.64 -2.01
N GLY A 68 -8.31 8.10 -2.39
CA GLY A 68 -8.61 7.75 -3.79
C GLY A 68 -7.58 6.79 -4.36
N TRP A 69 -6.88 7.20 -5.42
CA TRP A 69 -5.78 6.44 -6.04
C TRP A 69 -4.51 6.33 -5.19
N GLY A 70 -4.46 7.01 -4.03
CA GLY A 70 -3.39 6.84 -3.05
C GLY A 70 -3.48 5.51 -2.31
N ASP A 71 -4.68 4.92 -2.17
CA ASP A 71 -4.83 3.58 -1.60
C ASP A 71 -4.82 2.50 -2.69
N LEU A 72 -3.70 1.78 -2.75
CA LEU A 72 -3.45 0.69 -3.69
C LEU A 72 -3.38 -0.68 -3.00
N ALA A 73 -3.98 -0.84 -1.81
CA ALA A 73 -4.03 -2.14 -1.12
C ALA A 73 -4.75 -3.21 -1.97
N PHE A 74 -5.88 -2.81 -2.56
CA PHE A 74 -6.56 -3.55 -3.62
C PHE A 74 -6.79 -2.59 -4.80
N PRO A 75 -5.85 -2.51 -5.76
CA PRO A 75 -5.89 -1.51 -6.83
C PRO A 75 -7.24 -1.44 -7.53
N ALA A 76 -7.65 -0.24 -7.97
CA ALA A 76 -8.90 -0.02 -8.68
C ALA A 76 -8.75 -0.20 -10.20
N GLY A 77 -9.88 -0.23 -10.91
CA GLY A 77 -9.94 -0.37 -12.37
C GLY A 77 -10.26 -1.80 -12.83
N PRO A 78 -10.20 -2.08 -14.15
CA PRO A 78 -10.61 -3.37 -14.72
C PRO A 78 -9.69 -4.55 -14.36
N ARG A 79 -8.53 -4.26 -13.74
CA ARG A 79 -7.57 -5.25 -13.25
C ARG A 79 -7.45 -5.19 -11.73
N ASN A 80 -8.55 -4.89 -11.05
CA ASN A 80 -8.62 -4.89 -9.60
C ASN A 80 -8.46 -6.30 -9.03
N CYS A 81 -8.19 -6.38 -7.73
CA CYS A 81 -8.11 -7.66 -7.04
C CYS A 81 -9.49 -8.33 -6.99
N VAL A 82 -9.65 -9.45 -7.69
CA VAL A 82 -10.88 -10.26 -7.67
C VAL A 82 -11.18 -10.82 -6.27
N GLY A 83 -10.15 -11.02 -5.45
CA GLY A 83 -10.25 -11.53 -4.09
C GLY A 83 -10.41 -10.47 -3.01
N ARG A 84 -10.65 -9.19 -3.36
CA ARG A 84 -10.72 -8.08 -2.39
C ARG A 84 -11.67 -8.36 -1.24
N GLU A 85 -12.89 -8.76 -1.55
CA GLU A 85 -13.93 -8.99 -0.54
C GLU A 85 -13.57 -10.18 0.35
N ILE A 86 -13.12 -11.29 -0.26
CA ILE A 86 -12.69 -12.50 0.47
C ILE A 86 -11.54 -12.17 1.42
N ALA A 87 -10.47 -11.55 0.91
CA ALA A 87 -9.30 -11.20 1.71
C ALA A 87 -9.65 -10.25 2.87
N SER A 88 -10.55 -9.28 2.62
CA SER A 88 -11.00 -8.36 3.67
C SER A 88 -11.81 -9.10 4.72
N THR A 89 -12.78 -9.92 4.32
CA THR A 89 -13.59 -10.73 5.25
C THR A 89 -12.73 -11.67 6.08
N GLU A 90 -11.78 -12.39 5.47
CA GLU A 90 -10.87 -13.29 6.16
C GLU A 90 -9.98 -12.56 7.17
N ALA A 91 -9.44 -11.39 6.79
CA ALA A 91 -8.64 -10.56 7.66
C ALA A 91 -9.44 -10.05 8.87
N PHE A 92 -10.64 -9.51 8.64
CA PHE A 92 -11.51 -9.04 9.72
C PHE A 92 -11.95 -10.18 10.64
N TYR A 93 -12.37 -11.31 10.07
CA TYR A 93 -12.74 -12.49 10.85
C TYR A 93 -11.57 -12.94 11.73
N THR A 94 -10.38 -13.13 11.14
CA THR A 94 -9.18 -13.57 11.86
C THR A 94 -8.81 -12.61 12.98
N LEU A 95 -8.82 -11.29 12.71
CA LEU A 95 -8.54 -10.26 13.70
C LEU A 95 -9.52 -10.32 14.88
N VAL A 96 -10.83 -10.37 14.60
CA VAL A 96 -11.86 -10.48 15.64
C VAL A 96 -11.69 -11.76 16.46
N ARG A 97 -11.39 -12.89 15.81
CA ARG A 97 -11.16 -14.17 16.50
C ARG A 97 -9.93 -14.13 17.40
N ILE A 98 -8.85 -13.48 16.96
CA ILE A 98 -7.66 -13.27 17.79
C ILE A 98 -8.04 -12.45 19.04
N LEU A 99 -8.73 -11.31 18.87
CA LEU A 99 -9.14 -10.44 19.97
C LEU A 99 -10.12 -11.10 20.95
N GLN A 100 -10.99 -12.00 20.48
CA GLN A 100 -11.92 -12.76 21.33
C GLN A 100 -11.25 -13.92 22.08
N THR A 101 -10.13 -14.42 21.57
CA THR A 101 -9.49 -15.65 22.06
C THR A 101 -8.31 -15.35 22.98
N PHE A 102 -7.61 -14.25 22.76
CA PHE A 102 -6.39 -13.90 23.49
C PHE A 102 -6.53 -12.54 24.18
N ASN A 103 -6.15 -12.48 25.45
CA ASN A 103 -6.17 -11.24 26.24
C ASN A 103 -4.93 -10.38 25.97
N THR A 104 -3.79 -11.00 25.69
CA THR A 104 -2.52 -10.30 25.47
C THR A 104 -1.77 -10.91 24.29
N ILE A 105 -1.09 -10.02 23.55
CA ILE A 105 -0.20 -10.34 22.43
C ILE A 105 1.09 -9.59 22.69
N GLU A 106 2.19 -10.32 22.86
CA GLU A 106 3.50 -9.75 23.15
C GLU A 106 4.51 -10.17 22.09
N SER A 107 5.29 -9.21 21.58
CA SER A 107 6.46 -9.55 20.76
C SER A 107 7.46 -10.36 21.58
N ARG A 108 7.94 -11.45 21.00
CA ARG A 108 9.06 -12.26 21.53
C ARG A 108 10.29 -12.15 20.64
N ASP A 109 10.32 -11.13 19.80
CA ASP A 109 11.48 -10.67 19.04
C ASP A 109 11.94 -9.32 19.61
N GLU A 110 13.21 -9.25 20.00
CA GLU A 110 13.85 -8.07 20.59
C GLU A 110 14.51 -7.19 19.52
N ARG A 111 14.60 -7.68 18.28
CA ARG A 111 15.23 -6.95 17.19
C ARG A 111 14.31 -5.82 16.71
N PRO A 112 14.88 -4.71 16.22
CA PRO A 112 14.08 -3.74 15.51
C PRO A 112 13.44 -4.40 14.29
N TRP A 113 12.23 -3.96 13.96
CA TRP A 113 11.56 -4.46 12.78
C TRP A 113 12.38 -4.11 11.53
N ALA A 114 12.54 -5.10 10.66
CA ALA A 114 13.20 -4.95 9.37
C ALA A 114 12.31 -5.60 8.30
N GLU A 115 12.15 -4.89 7.19
CA GLU A 115 11.35 -5.37 6.07
C GLU A 115 12.14 -6.32 5.18
N ASN A 116 11.42 -7.28 4.61
CA ASN A 116 11.88 -8.07 3.48
C ASN A 116 10.92 -7.83 2.31
N ILE A 117 11.28 -6.86 1.47
CA ILE A 117 10.50 -6.49 0.29
C ILE A 117 10.82 -7.49 -0.83
N LYS A 118 9.92 -8.46 -1.03
CA LYS A 118 9.94 -9.42 -2.15
C LYS A 118 8.62 -9.28 -2.91
N LEU A 119 8.11 -10.38 -3.49
CA LEU A 119 6.78 -10.42 -4.09
C LEU A 119 5.68 -9.95 -3.11
N ALA A 120 5.84 -10.26 -1.83
CA ALA A 120 5.07 -9.68 -0.73
C ALA A 120 6.01 -9.10 0.32
N VAL A 121 5.62 -7.99 0.94
CA VAL A 121 6.34 -7.40 2.08
C VAL A 121 6.08 -8.27 3.30
N ARG A 122 7.15 -8.70 3.97
CA ARG A 122 7.09 -9.48 5.21
C ARG A 122 8.15 -8.99 6.19
N GLY A 123 8.00 -9.32 7.47
CA GLY A 123 9.08 -9.15 8.44
C GLY A 123 10.27 -10.05 8.06
N LEU A 124 11.47 -9.48 8.02
CA LEU A 124 12.71 -10.19 7.65
C LEU A 124 12.96 -11.42 8.53
N HIS A 125 12.60 -11.34 9.80
CA HIS A 125 12.80 -12.38 10.80
C HIS A 125 11.52 -13.16 11.13
N GLY A 126 10.45 -12.96 10.35
CA GLY A 126 9.12 -13.49 10.65
C GLY A 126 8.42 -12.73 11.79
N THR A 127 7.47 -13.38 12.44
CA THR A 127 6.69 -12.82 13.55
C THR A 127 6.72 -13.79 14.72
N LYS A 128 7.58 -13.51 15.70
CA LYS A 128 7.65 -14.30 16.93
C LYS A 128 6.83 -13.57 18.00
N ALA A 129 5.69 -14.12 18.35
CA ALA A 129 4.78 -13.53 19.34
C ALA A 129 4.31 -14.58 20.34
N MET A 130 4.07 -14.15 21.58
CA MET A 130 3.34 -14.91 22.57
C MET A 130 1.89 -14.43 22.60
N LEU A 131 0.96 -15.39 22.62
CA LEU A 131 -0.46 -15.14 22.75
C LEU A 131 -0.96 -15.77 24.06
N GLN A 132 -1.59 -15.00 24.94
CA GLN A 132 -2.17 -15.52 26.17
C GLN A 132 -3.67 -15.68 26.02
N ALA A 133 -4.17 -16.92 26.09
CA ALA A 133 -5.59 -17.19 25.93
C ALA A 133 -6.43 -16.58 27.05
N VAL A 134 -7.65 -16.13 26.71
CA VAL A 134 -8.64 -15.72 27.70
C VAL A 134 -8.98 -16.93 28.58
N ARG A 135 -8.74 -16.83 29.88
CA ARG A 135 -9.15 -17.88 30.82
C ARG A 135 -10.67 -17.81 30.94
N LYS A 136 -11.38 -18.69 30.23
CA LYS A 136 -12.83 -18.81 30.43
C LYS A 136 -13.08 -19.40 31.82
N SER A 137 -13.72 -18.63 32.68
CA SER A 137 -14.33 -19.13 33.91
C SER A 137 -15.27 -20.28 33.54
N LEU A 138 -15.00 -21.48 34.05
CA LEU A 138 -15.97 -22.58 34.05
C LEU A 138 -17.01 -22.24 35.12
N THR A 139 -17.97 -21.40 34.76
CA THR A 139 -19.21 -21.13 35.52
C THR A 139 -20.37 -21.65 34.70
#